data_AF-A0A6G5AEG9-F1
#
_entry.id   AF-A0A6G5AEG9-F1
#
_cell.length_a   1.000
_cell.length_b   1.000
_cell.length_c   1.000
_cell.angle_alpha   90.00
_cell.angle_beta   90.00
_cell.angle_gamma   90.00
#
_symmetry.space_group_name_H-M   'P 1'
#
loop_
_entity.id
_entity.type
_entity.pdbx_description
1 polymer ?
#
loop_
_entity_poly.entity_id
_entity_poly.type
_entity_poly.pdbx_seq_one_letter_code
_entity_poly.pdbx_strand_id
1 'polypeptide(L)'
;MEILSQGQLRTPIPHPTDASRQLFLAFDQSHIIKNVRSQFLSKEIGGNKEISSVYLKDLYKMQQGSTTKPVRFLTTKYIFPTNIEKMGVRTAIQVLSPLVTAALHFMKDQAGHTCDIKFANVGPTVEFMSNMYRWFVLMDVSNCQQHIHQNNPDTKEFSDPEDVRLHWFELIFLEYVEDWKEASLQENFLSKETYRALVFTTVSSVECIRFLLNECNF
;
A
#
# COMPACT_ATOMS: atom_id res chain seq x y z
N MET A 1 8.41 -2.51 20.64
CA MET A 1 7.19 -1.73 20.94
C MET A 1 6.41 -2.30 22.11
N GLU A 2 6.20 -3.61 22.23
CA GLU A 2 5.40 -4.19 23.33
C GLU A 2 5.92 -3.85 24.74
N ILE A 3 7.24 -3.70 24.91
CA ILE A 3 7.87 -3.24 26.16
C ILE A 3 7.44 -1.81 26.52
N LEU A 4 7.20 -0.95 25.51
CA LEU A 4 6.76 0.43 25.70
C LEU A 4 5.26 0.52 25.99
N SER A 5 4.50 -0.52 25.66
CA SER A 5 3.04 -0.55 25.76
C SER A 5 2.54 -1.58 26.79
N GLN A 6 3.31 -1.82 27.86
CA GLN A 6 2.94 -2.69 28.98
C GLN A 6 2.54 -4.12 28.56
N GLY A 7 3.15 -4.65 27.48
CA GLY A 7 2.92 -6.02 27.00
C GLY A 7 1.77 -6.16 25.99
N GLN A 8 1.03 -5.09 25.67
CA GLN A 8 0.03 -5.11 24.59
C GLN A 8 0.26 -3.94 23.65
N LEU A 9 0.50 -4.20 22.36
CA LEU A 9 0.75 -3.15 21.37
C LEU A 9 -0.47 -2.19 21.29
N ARG A 10 -0.28 -0.94 21.74
CA ARG A 10 -1.31 0.11 21.81
C ARG A 10 -0.70 1.45 21.40
N THR A 11 -1.54 2.32 20.87
CA THR A 11 -1.28 3.72 20.49
C THR A 11 -2.57 4.50 20.73
N PRO A 12 -2.51 5.77 21.17
CA PRO A 12 -1.35 6.42 21.80
C PRO A 12 -1.00 5.79 23.16
N ILE A 13 0.22 6.07 23.66
CA ILE A 13 0.64 5.77 25.04
C ILE A 13 1.10 7.05 25.75
N PRO A 14 0.97 7.16 27.08
CA PRO A 14 1.49 8.32 27.81
C PRO A 14 3.02 8.32 27.82
N HIS A 15 3.64 9.50 27.77
CA HIS A 15 5.09 9.64 27.89
C HIS A 15 5.56 9.20 29.28
N PRO A 16 6.65 8.41 29.40
CA PRO A 16 7.04 7.76 30.65
C PRO A 16 7.41 8.71 31.79
N THR A 17 7.78 9.96 31.48
CA THR A 17 8.12 10.99 32.47
C THR A 17 7.09 12.11 32.56
N ASP A 18 6.10 12.14 31.67
CA ASP A 18 5.10 13.22 31.61
C ASP A 18 3.79 12.69 31.01
N ALA A 19 2.85 12.33 31.89
CA ALA A 19 1.59 11.74 31.47
C ALA A 19 0.70 12.71 30.63
N SER A 20 1.01 14.01 30.60
CA SER A 20 0.28 14.97 29.76
C SER A 20 0.64 14.87 28.27
N ARG A 21 1.79 14.26 27.94
CA ARG A 21 2.26 14.09 26.56
C ARG A 21 1.90 12.71 26.04
N GLN A 22 1.36 12.67 24.82
CA GLN A 22 1.05 11.44 24.13
C GLN A 22 2.17 11.03 23.17
N LEU A 23 2.43 9.73 23.09
CA LEU A 23 3.34 9.11 22.14
C LEU A 23 2.54 8.22 21.20
N PHE A 24 2.58 8.54 19.91
CA PHE A 24 1.99 7.76 18.84
C PHE A 24 3.06 6.82 18.27
N LEU A 25 2.78 5.52 18.29
CA LEU A 25 3.73 4.50 17.86
C LEU A 25 3.39 4.02 16.46
N ALA A 26 4.38 3.99 15.56
CA ALA A 26 4.21 3.50 14.21
C ALA A 26 5.37 2.59 13.79
N PHE A 27 5.11 1.68 12.85
CA PHE A 27 6.16 0.95 12.15
C PHE A 27 6.57 1.73 10.89
N ASP A 28 7.80 1.51 10.41
CA ASP A 28 8.27 2.15 9.16
C ASP A 28 7.41 1.72 7.97
N GLN A 29 6.71 2.67 7.37
CA GLN A 29 5.87 2.50 6.18
C GLN A 29 6.63 1.94 4.99
N SER A 30 7.91 2.29 4.84
CA SER A 30 8.78 1.75 3.79
C SER A 30 9.01 0.26 3.97
N HIS A 31 9.16 -0.22 5.21
CA HIS A 31 9.28 -1.65 5.50
C HIS A 31 7.96 -2.40 5.28
N ILE A 32 6.83 -1.82 5.71
CA ILE A 32 5.50 -2.40 5.48
C ILE A 32 5.27 -2.63 3.99
N ILE A 33 5.44 -1.61 3.15
CA ILE A 33 5.15 -1.74 1.72
C ILE A 33 6.12 -2.69 0.99
N LYS A 34 7.39 -2.74 1.43
CA LYS A 34 8.37 -3.71 0.92
C LYS A 34 7.93 -5.14 1.22
N ASN A 35 7.37 -5.39 2.40
CA ASN A 35 6.84 -6.69 2.81
C ASN A 35 5.57 -7.05 2.05
N VAL A 36 4.62 -6.12 1.93
CA VAL A 36 3.40 -6.29 1.12
C VAL A 36 3.75 -6.68 -0.32
N ARG A 37 4.62 -5.91 -0.98
CA ARG A 37 5.08 -6.22 -2.34
C ARG A 37 5.80 -7.57 -2.42
N SER A 38 6.63 -7.92 -1.43
CA SER A 38 7.34 -9.21 -1.46
C SER A 38 6.36 -10.38 -1.37
N GLN A 39 5.34 -10.28 -0.52
CA GLN A 39 4.32 -11.30 -0.38
C GLN A 39 3.46 -11.42 -1.65
N PHE A 40 3.01 -10.29 -2.19
CA PHE A 40 2.27 -10.21 -3.45
C PHE A 40 3.00 -10.84 -4.65
N LEU A 41 4.32 -10.69 -4.75
CA LEU A 41 5.09 -11.32 -5.82
C LEU A 41 5.30 -12.84 -5.60
N SER A 42 5.28 -13.28 -4.34
CA SER A 42 5.60 -14.66 -3.95
C SER A 42 4.40 -15.61 -3.95
N LYS A 43 3.20 -15.09 -3.72
CA LYS A 43 1.98 -15.90 -3.59
C LYS A 43 0.76 -15.13 -4.08
N GLU A 44 -0.29 -15.89 -4.38
CA GLU A 44 -1.60 -15.34 -4.64
C GLU A 44 -2.27 -14.99 -3.31
N ILE A 45 -3.02 -13.91 -3.31
CA ILE A 45 -3.68 -13.37 -2.12
C ILE A 45 -5.19 -13.29 -2.38
N GLY A 46 -6.00 -13.33 -1.32
CA GLY A 46 -7.46 -13.37 -1.41
C GLY A 46 -8.04 -14.76 -1.20
N GLY A 47 -9.34 -14.83 -0.88
CA GLY A 47 -10.06 -16.10 -0.65
C GLY A 47 -10.03 -17.05 -1.83
N ASN A 48 -10.27 -16.48 -3.02
CA ASN A 48 -10.24 -17.21 -4.29
C ASN A 48 -8.91 -17.02 -5.04
N LYS A 49 -7.84 -16.57 -4.37
CA LYS A 49 -6.53 -16.29 -4.99
C LYS A 49 -6.61 -15.30 -6.16
N GLU A 50 -7.55 -14.37 -6.07
CA GLU A 50 -7.89 -13.41 -7.14
C GLU A 50 -6.88 -12.26 -7.28
N ILE A 51 -6.07 -12.01 -6.23
CA ILE A 51 -4.96 -11.05 -6.27
C ILE A 51 -3.69 -11.81 -6.62
N SER A 52 -3.22 -11.64 -7.85
CA SER A 52 -2.10 -12.43 -8.38
C SER A 52 -1.10 -11.58 -9.14
N SER A 53 0.19 -11.75 -8.83
CA SER A 53 1.28 -11.14 -9.59
C SER A 53 1.50 -11.76 -10.97
N VAL A 54 0.74 -12.80 -11.35
CA VAL A 54 0.80 -13.41 -12.69
C VAL A 54 0.51 -12.39 -13.78
N TYR A 55 -0.47 -11.49 -13.57
CA TYR A 55 -0.80 -10.43 -14.54
C TYR A 55 0.38 -9.49 -14.81
N LEU A 56 1.18 -9.18 -13.77
CA LEU A 56 2.41 -8.39 -13.90
C LEU A 56 3.52 -9.14 -14.64
N LYS A 57 3.66 -10.44 -14.35
CA LYS A 57 4.62 -11.33 -15.04
C LYS A 57 4.29 -11.41 -16.52
N ASP A 58 3.02 -11.46 -16.88
CA ASP A 58 2.57 -11.55 -18.26
C ASP A 58 2.63 -10.20 -18.99
N LEU A 59 2.28 -9.10 -18.33
CA LEU A 59 2.55 -7.74 -18.83
C LEU A 59 4.04 -7.57 -19.14
N TYR A 60 4.91 -8.01 -18.23
CA TYR A 60 6.36 -7.98 -18.40
C TYR A 60 6.84 -8.79 -19.62
N LYS A 61 6.33 -10.01 -19.80
CA LYS A 61 6.66 -10.86 -20.97
C LYS A 61 6.21 -10.21 -22.27
N MET A 62 4.97 -9.69 -22.32
CA MET A 62 4.42 -9.06 -23.52
C MET A 62 5.26 -7.87 -23.99
N GLN A 63 5.74 -7.04 -23.08
CA GLN A 63 6.56 -5.88 -23.45
C GLN A 63 8.02 -6.22 -23.81
N GLN A 64 8.52 -7.44 -23.57
CA GLN A 64 9.89 -7.82 -23.97
C GLN A 64 10.04 -7.88 -25.50
N GLY A 65 8.99 -8.28 -26.21
CA GLY A 65 8.97 -8.34 -27.68
C GLY A 65 8.39 -7.09 -28.35
N SER A 66 7.91 -6.11 -27.59
CA SER A 66 7.24 -4.93 -28.12
C SER A 66 8.20 -3.76 -28.33
N THR A 67 8.04 -3.05 -29.45
CA THR A 67 8.73 -1.77 -29.70
C THR A 67 8.26 -0.69 -28.72
N THR A 68 6.97 -0.70 -28.40
CA THR A 68 6.35 0.26 -27.46
C THR A 68 6.03 -0.46 -26.15
N LYS A 69 6.68 -0.04 -25.07
CA LYS A 69 6.50 -0.62 -23.73
C LYS A 69 5.47 0.20 -22.94
N PRO A 70 4.32 -0.40 -22.52
CA PRO A 70 3.33 0.29 -21.70
C PRO A 70 3.93 0.80 -20.38
N VAL A 71 4.79 -0.01 -19.75
CA VAL A 71 5.47 0.34 -18.49
C VAL A 71 6.99 0.23 -18.66
N ARG A 72 7.62 1.30 -19.13
CA ARG A 72 9.05 1.31 -19.52
C ARG A 72 10.01 0.83 -18.43
N PHE A 73 9.73 1.15 -17.17
CA PHE A 73 10.60 0.77 -16.06
C PHE A 73 10.42 -0.69 -15.64
N LEU A 74 9.36 -1.39 -16.05
CA LEU A 74 9.06 -2.73 -15.56
C LEU A 74 10.09 -3.74 -16.09
N THR A 75 11.15 -4.00 -15.33
CA THR A 75 12.21 -4.96 -15.69
C THR A 75 12.19 -6.18 -14.75
N THR A 76 13.07 -7.16 -14.99
CA THR A 76 13.21 -8.35 -14.12
C THR A 76 13.29 -7.98 -12.63
N LYS A 77 14.02 -6.93 -12.26
CA LYS A 77 14.16 -6.48 -10.85
C LYS A 77 12.84 -6.12 -10.14
N TYR A 78 11.78 -5.81 -10.88
CA TYR A 78 10.48 -5.45 -10.31
C TYR A 78 9.61 -6.69 -10.08
N ILE A 79 9.73 -7.67 -10.96
CA ILE A 79 8.89 -8.89 -10.96
C ILE A 79 9.55 -10.03 -10.19
N PHE A 80 10.87 -10.14 -10.30
CA PHE A 80 11.70 -11.18 -9.71
C PHE A 80 12.88 -10.53 -8.96
N PRO A 81 12.63 -9.73 -7.90
CA PRO A 81 13.68 -9.05 -7.17
C PRO A 81 14.59 -10.03 -6.43
N THR A 82 15.90 -9.84 -6.55
CA THR A 82 16.91 -10.46 -5.66
C THR A 82 16.76 -9.97 -4.22
N ASN A 83 17.43 -10.62 -3.26
CA ASN A 83 17.36 -10.19 -1.85
C ASN A 83 17.82 -8.74 -1.63
N ILE A 84 18.79 -8.27 -2.42
CA ILE A 84 19.24 -6.87 -2.38
C ILE A 84 18.15 -5.95 -2.96
N GLU A 85 17.58 -6.30 -4.11
CA GLU A 85 16.54 -5.49 -4.77
C GLU A 85 15.22 -5.44 -3.99
N LYS A 86 14.93 -6.46 -3.17
CA LYS A 86 13.81 -6.45 -2.22
C LYS A 86 13.92 -5.31 -1.20
N MET A 87 15.13 -4.81 -0.93
CA MET A 87 15.31 -3.70 0.02
C MET A 87 14.93 -2.33 -0.56
N GLY A 88 14.76 -2.21 -1.89
CA GLY A 88 14.37 -0.97 -2.54
C GLY A 88 12.91 -0.59 -2.28
N VAL A 89 12.67 0.53 -1.60
CA VAL A 89 11.31 1.08 -1.41
C VAL A 89 10.76 1.59 -2.74
N ARG A 90 11.57 2.31 -3.53
CA ARG A 90 11.16 2.84 -4.83
C ARG A 90 10.65 1.74 -5.77
N THR A 91 11.33 0.60 -5.83
CA THR A 91 10.91 -0.52 -6.66
C THR A 91 9.62 -1.14 -6.14
N ALA A 92 9.44 -1.23 -4.82
CA ALA A 92 8.20 -1.71 -4.21
C ALA A 92 6.99 -0.84 -4.60
N ILE A 93 7.12 0.48 -4.50
CA ILE A 93 6.04 1.43 -4.85
C ILE A 93 5.75 1.45 -6.34
N GLN A 94 6.80 1.46 -7.16
CA GLN A 94 6.64 1.52 -8.61
C GLN A 94 5.87 0.31 -9.17
N VAL A 95 6.02 -0.89 -8.57
CA VAL A 95 5.20 -2.05 -8.96
C VAL A 95 3.71 -1.76 -8.79
N LEU A 96 3.32 -1.07 -7.74
CA LEU A 96 1.93 -0.77 -7.37
C LEU A 96 1.39 0.52 -8.02
N SER A 97 2.22 1.22 -8.80
CA SER A 97 1.93 2.58 -9.25
C SER A 97 0.78 2.71 -10.26
N PRO A 98 0.16 3.91 -10.38
CA PRO A 98 -0.89 4.20 -11.34
C PRO A 98 -0.55 3.85 -12.78
N LEU A 99 0.73 3.97 -13.17
CA LEU A 99 1.16 3.59 -14.53
C LEU A 99 0.98 2.10 -14.78
N VAL A 100 1.23 1.26 -13.78
CA VAL A 100 1.11 -0.19 -13.90
C VAL A 100 -0.37 -0.60 -13.85
N THR A 101 -1.15 -0.02 -12.94
CA THR A 101 -2.58 -0.30 -12.85
C THR A 101 -3.33 0.17 -14.09
N ALA A 102 -2.98 1.33 -14.67
CA ALA A 102 -3.53 1.79 -15.95
C ALA A 102 -3.21 0.84 -17.11
N ALA A 103 -1.98 0.30 -17.16
CA ALA A 103 -1.64 -0.70 -18.16
C ALA A 103 -2.46 -1.98 -17.99
N LEU A 104 -2.65 -2.47 -16.76
CA LEU A 104 -3.48 -3.65 -16.48
C LEU A 104 -4.97 -3.39 -16.80
N HIS A 105 -5.50 -2.20 -16.51
CA HIS A 105 -6.85 -1.81 -16.92
C HIS A 105 -7.03 -1.84 -18.43
N PHE A 106 -6.09 -1.26 -19.18
CA PHE A 106 -6.12 -1.35 -20.64
C PHE A 106 -6.13 -2.80 -21.13
N MET A 107 -5.34 -3.69 -20.50
CA MET A 107 -5.34 -5.10 -20.85
C MET A 107 -6.66 -5.81 -20.53
N LYS A 108 -7.33 -5.41 -19.44
CA LYS A 108 -8.68 -5.88 -19.10
C LYS A 108 -9.67 -5.50 -20.19
N ASP A 109 -9.65 -4.24 -20.62
CA ASP A 109 -10.58 -3.73 -21.63
C ASP A 109 -10.35 -4.36 -23.01
N GLN A 110 -9.13 -4.83 -23.27
CA GLN A 110 -8.75 -5.51 -24.52
C GLN A 110 -8.72 -7.04 -24.39
N ALA A 111 -9.17 -7.61 -23.27
CA ALA A 111 -9.15 -9.05 -23.02
C ALA A 111 -10.05 -9.80 -24.02
N GLY A 112 -9.49 -10.81 -24.69
CA GLY A 112 -10.20 -11.55 -25.75
C GLY A 112 -10.16 -10.89 -27.14
N HIS A 113 -9.60 -9.68 -27.25
CA HIS A 113 -9.35 -9.00 -28.52
C HIS A 113 -7.86 -9.02 -28.85
N THR A 114 -7.10 -8.04 -28.33
CA THR A 114 -5.66 -7.92 -28.54
C THR A 114 -4.85 -8.38 -27.33
N CYS A 115 -5.51 -8.69 -26.21
CA CYS A 115 -4.89 -9.22 -24.99
C CYS A 115 -5.51 -10.58 -24.63
N ASP A 116 -4.74 -11.37 -23.88
CA ASP A 116 -5.16 -12.68 -23.38
C ASP A 116 -6.44 -12.55 -22.53
N ILE A 117 -7.40 -13.46 -22.73
CA ILE A 117 -8.70 -13.45 -22.05
C ILE A 117 -8.56 -13.47 -20.52
N LYS A 118 -7.45 -14.02 -19.98
CA LYS A 118 -7.18 -14.03 -18.54
C LYS A 118 -7.21 -12.64 -17.90
N PHE A 119 -6.87 -11.58 -18.65
CA PHE A 119 -6.86 -10.21 -18.12
C PHE A 119 -8.25 -9.70 -17.76
N ALA A 120 -9.33 -10.35 -18.20
CA ALA A 120 -10.69 -10.03 -17.75
C ALA A 120 -10.83 -10.07 -16.22
N ASN A 121 -10.06 -10.95 -15.56
CA ASN A 121 -10.10 -11.18 -14.11
C ASN A 121 -9.05 -10.37 -13.32
N VAL A 122 -8.38 -9.39 -13.95
CA VAL A 122 -7.32 -8.60 -13.28
C VAL A 122 -7.86 -7.60 -12.24
N GLY A 123 -9.18 -7.38 -12.21
CA GLY A 123 -9.83 -6.36 -11.38
C GLY A 123 -9.38 -6.33 -9.92
N PRO A 124 -9.50 -7.44 -9.17
CA PRO A 124 -9.09 -7.48 -7.76
C PRO A 124 -7.61 -7.17 -7.55
N THR A 125 -6.74 -7.59 -8.48
CA THR A 125 -5.31 -7.26 -8.45
C THR A 125 -5.08 -5.76 -8.61
N VAL A 126 -5.79 -5.12 -9.54
CA VAL A 126 -5.66 -3.67 -9.77
C VAL A 126 -6.16 -2.86 -8.57
N GLU A 127 -7.28 -3.27 -7.98
CA GLU A 127 -7.83 -2.64 -6.78
C GLU A 127 -6.84 -2.74 -5.61
N PHE A 128 -6.31 -3.94 -5.36
CA PHE A 128 -5.25 -4.15 -4.36
C PHE A 128 -4.05 -3.24 -4.58
N MET A 129 -3.52 -3.19 -5.81
CA MET A 129 -2.36 -2.36 -6.14
C MET A 129 -2.66 -0.87 -5.91
N SER A 130 -3.84 -0.42 -6.31
CA SER A 130 -4.26 0.99 -6.16
C SER A 130 -4.43 1.38 -4.69
N ASN A 131 -5.08 0.54 -3.88
CA ASN A 131 -5.27 0.78 -2.45
C ASN A 131 -3.92 0.80 -1.70
N MET A 132 -3.01 -0.14 -2.00
CA MET A 132 -1.69 -0.19 -1.37
C MET A 132 -0.78 0.97 -1.80
N TYR A 133 -0.86 1.39 -3.07
CA TYR A 133 -0.16 2.59 -3.54
C TYR A 133 -0.68 3.85 -2.85
N ARG A 134 -2.01 4.01 -2.80
CA ARG A 134 -2.68 5.13 -2.15
C ARG A 134 -2.32 5.23 -0.67
N TRP A 135 -2.37 4.10 0.04
CA TRP A 135 -1.94 4.01 1.43
C TRP A 135 -0.52 4.55 1.62
N PHE A 136 0.43 4.12 0.78
CA PHE A 136 1.82 4.55 0.93
C PHE A 136 2.00 6.05 0.65
N VAL A 137 1.40 6.60 -0.41
CA VAL A 137 1.59 8.02 -0.75
C VAL A 137 1.00 8.96 0.30
N LEU A 138 -0.08 8.55 0.96
CA LEU A 138 -0.66 9.29 2.08
C LEU A 138 0.24 9.25 3.33
N MET A 139 0.95 8.14 3.54
CA MET A 139 1.93 7.98 4.64
C MET A 139 3.28 8.65 4.36
N ASP A 140 3.56 9.01 3.11
CA ASP A 140 4.85 9.54 2.63
C ASP A 140 4.73 11.01 2.15
N VAL A 141 3.89 11.79 2.84
CA VAL A 141 3.79 13.24 2.63
C VAL A 141 4.98 13.92 3.31
N SER A 142 5.85 14.50 2.49
CA SER A 142 7.16 15.03 2.92
C SER A 142 7.22 16.56 2.99
N ASN A 143 6.36 17.27 2.26
CA ASN A 143 6.33 18.73 2.21
C ASN A 143 5.03 19.27 1.57
N CYS A 144 4.76 20.56 1.76
CA CYS A 144 3.53 21.22 1.28
C CYS A 144 3.46 21.44 -0.23
N GLN A 145 4.51 21.10 -0.99
CA GLN A 145 4.57 21.26 -2.44
C GLN A 145 4.59 19.92 -3.19
N GLN A 146 4.61 18.79 -2.47
CA GLN A 146 4.69 17.47 -3.08
C GLN A 146 3.50 17.21 -4.02
N HIS A 147 2.29 17.57 -3.59
CA HIS A 147 1.08 17.45 -4.39
C HIS A 147 1.11 18.26 -5.69
N ILE A 148 1.79 19.42 -5.69
CA ILE A 148 1.97 20.26 -6.88
C ILE A 148 2.95 19.59 -7.83
N HIS A 149 4.14 19.20 -7.34
CA HIS A 149 5.18 18.60 -8.17
C HIS A 149 4.79 17.24 -8.74
N GLN A 150 4.04 16.44 -7.98
CA GLN A 150 3.58 15.11 -8.40
C GLN A 150 2.21 15.15 -9.10
N ASN A 151 1.54 16.30 -9.12
CA ASN A 151 0.14 16.44 -9.54
C ASN A 151 -0.76 15.35 -8.91
N ASN A 152 -0.60 15.16 -7.59
CA ASN A 152 -1.30 14.12 -6.84
C ASN A 152 -1.89 14.69 -5.53
N PRO A 153 -3.22 14.87 -5.45
CA PRO A 153 -3.86 15.47 -4.27
C PRO A 153 -3.70 14.62 -3.01
N ASP A 154 -3.52 13.29 -3.12
CA ASP A 154 -3.29 12.45 -1.94
C ASP A 154 -1.96 12.80 -1.25
N THR A 155 -1.01 13.44 -1.94
CA THR A 155 0.29 13.85 -1.36
C THR A 155 0.30 15.26 -0.77
N LYS A 156 -0.87 15.86 -0.56
CA LYS A 156 -0.99 17.16 0.12
C LYS A 156 -0.75 17.00 1.62
N GLU A 157 -0.24 18.02 2.29
CA GLU A 157 -0.24 18.08 3.76
C GLU A 157 -1.66 17.95 4.32
N PHE A 158 -1.78 17.37 5.51
CA PHE A 158 -3.04 17.35 6.25
C PHE A 158 -3.17 18.68 7.00
N SER A 159 -4.26 19.40 6.74
CA SER A 159 -4.53 20.71 7.36
C SER A 159 -5.92 20.79 8.00
N ASP A 160 -6.69 19.71 7.92
CA ASP A 160 -8.07 19.63 8.41
C ASP A 160 -8.25 18.30 9.15
N PRO A 161 -8.69 18.28 10.41
CA PRO A 161 -8.99 17.04 11.14
C PRO A 161 -10.08 16.19 10.47
N GLU A 162 -10.93 16.81 9.65
CA GLU A 162 -12.02 16.17 8.91
C GLU A 162 -11.65 15.92 7.43
N ASP A 163 -10.34 15.92 7.11
CA ASP A 163 -9.87 15.62 5.76
C ASP A 163 -10.38 14.25 5.28
N VAL A 164 -11.02 14.22 4.11
CA VAL A 164 -11.57 13.00 3.50
C VAL A 164 -10.54 11.88 3.33
N ARG A 165 -9.25 12.21 3.29
CA ARG A 165 -8.15 11.24 3.21
C ARG A 165 -7.91 10.53 4.55
N LEU A 166 -8.12 11.22 5.68
CA LEU A 166 -8.12 10.59 7.00
C LEU A 166 -9.31 9.63 7.15
N HIS A 167 -10.48 10.04 6.66
CA HIS A 167 -11.66 9.18 6.59
C HIS A 167 -11.43 7.95 5.70
N TRP A 168 -10.75 8.12 4.56
CA TRP A 168 -10.38 6.99 3.71
C TRP A 168 -9.46 6.00 4.41
N PHE A 169 -8.47 6.46 5.19
CA PHE A 169 -7.64 5.57 5.99
C PHE A 169 -8.47 4.76 7.00
N GLU A 170 -9.27 5.46 7.81
CA GLU A 170 -9.92 4.89 8.99
C GLU A 170 -11.10 3.98 8.65
N LEU A 171 -11.93 4.38 7.68
CA LEU A 171 -13.13 3.62 7.35
C LEU A 171 -12.90 2.75 6.13
N ILE A 172 -12.47 3.35 5.01
CA ILE A 172 -12.47 2.65 3.73
C ILE A 172 -11.30 1.65 3.64
N PHE A 173 -10.09 2.06 3.98
CA PHE A 173 -8.90 1.22 3.84
C PHE A 173 -8.85 0.13 4.90
N LEU A 174 -9.19 0.44 6.17
CA LEU A 174 -9.21 -0.57 7.22
C LEU A 174 -10.31 -1.60 7.00
N GLU A 175 -11.52 -1.19 6.60
CA GLU A 175 -12.60 -2.12 6.22
C GLU A 175 -12.16 -2.98 5.04
N TYR A 176 -11.59 -2.38 3.98
CA TYR A 176 -11.04 -3.14 2.84
C TYR A 176 -10.02 -4.20 3.26
N VAL A 177 -9.07 -3.86 4.15
CA VAL A 177 -8.05 -4.82 4.61
C VAL A 177 -8.66 -5.90 5.50
N GLU A 178 -9.70 -5.59 6.28
CA GLU A 178 -10.39 -6.55 7.14
C GLU A 178 -11.28 -7.50 6.35
N ASP A 179 -12.11 -6.99 5.45
CA ASP A 179 -12.91 -7.80 4.52
C ASP A 179 -12.01 -8.74 3.71
N TRP A 180 -10.88 -8.21 3.25
CA TRP A 180 -9.88 -9.01 2.55
C TRP A 180 -9.27 -10.10 3.44
N LYS A 181 -9.03 -9.83 4.73
CA LYS A 181 -8.54 -10.81 5.70
C LYS A 181 -9.58 -11.91 5.94
N GLU A 182 -10.82 -11.54 6.17
CA GLU A 182 -11.91 -12.48 6.46
C GLU A 182 -12.26 -13.36 5.25
N ALA A 183 -12.14 -12.80 4.05
CA ALA A 183 -12.29 -13.57 2.81
C ALA A 183 -11.11 -14.53 2.57
N SER A 184 -9.92 -14.24 3.09
CA SER A 184 -8.68 -14.98 2.77
C SER A 184 -8.40 -16.15 3.70
N LEU A 185 -7.95 -17.27 3.15
CA LEU A 185 -7.27 -18.29 3.94
C LEU A 185 -5.95 -17.73 4.50
N GLN A 186 -5.53 -18.18 5.68
CA GLN A 186 -4.34 -17.66 6.37
C GLN A 186 -3.07 -17.71 5.50
N GLU A 187 -2.91 -18.76 4.69
CA GLU A 187 -1.81 -18.92 3.73
C GLU A 187 -1.88 -17.94 2.54
N ASN A 188 -3.08 -17.53 2.15
CA ASN A 188 -3.38 -16.63 1.04
C ASN A 188 -3.66 -15.20 1.55
N PHE A 189 -3.14 -14.82 2.72
CA PHE A 189 -3.21 -13.47 3.26
C PHE A 189 -1.83 -12.92 3.63
N LEU A 190 -1.72 -11.65 4.00
CA LEU A 190 -0.49 -11.10 4.55
C LEU A 190 -0.05 -11.84 5.82
N SER A 191 1.25 -11.92 6.05
CA SER A 191 1.80 -12.42 7.31
C SER A 191 1.22 -11.63 8.49
N LYS A 192 1.07 -12.30 9.63
CA LYS A 192 0.49 -11.71 10.84
C LYS A 192 1.20 -10.41 11.24
N GLU A 193 2.52 -10.36 11.11
CA GLU A 193 3.35 -9.20 11.42
C GLU A 193 3.13 -8.07 10.42
N THR A 194 3.02 -8.38 9.12
CA THR A 194 2.82 -7.37 8.08
C THR A 194 1.44 -6.75 8.19
N TYR A 195 0.40 -7.58 8.37
CA TYR A 195 -0.96 -7.10 8.60
C TYR A 195 -1.06 -6.26 9.88
N ARG A 196 -0.52 -6.74 11.00
CA ARG A 196 -0.51 -5.97 12.25
C ARG A 196 0.20 -4.63 12.10
N ALA A 197 1.37 -4.61 11.45
CA ALA A 197 2.11 -3.38 11.23
C ALA A 197 1.34 -2.40 10.34
N LEU A 198 0.69 -2.90 9.29
CA LEU A 198 -0.13 -2.11 8.37
C LEU A 198 -1.31 -1.45 9.10
N VAL A 199 -2.13 -2.24 9.79
CA VAL A 199 -3.31 -1.75 10.53
C VAL A 199 -2.90 -0.80 11.65
N PHE A 200 -1.94 -1.21 12.49
CA PHE A 200 -1.50 -0.41 13.63
C PHE A 200 -0.93 0.95 13.23
N THR A 201 -0.08 0.97 12.19
CA THR A 201 0.53 2.21 11.69
C THR A 201 -0.52 3.13 11.07
N THR A 202 -1.52 2.56 10.39
CA THR A 202 -2.63 3.34 9.81
C THR A 202 -3.44 4.03 10.92
N VAL A 203 -3.89 3.27 11.92
CA VAL A 203 -4.64 3.81 13.07
C VAL A 203 -3.81 4.86 13.81
N SER A 204 -2.56 4.53 14.17
CA SER A 204 -1.69 5.46 14.90
C SER A 204 -1.48 6.78 14.16
N SER A 205 -1.33 6.73 12.83
CA SER A 205 -1.06 7.92 12.04
C SER A 205 -2.29 8.82 11.96
N VAL A 206 -3.49 8.25 11.78
CA VAL A 206 -4.74 9.02 11.79
C VAL A 206 -4.95 9.68 13.15
N GLU A 207 -4.78 8.93 14.25
CA GLU A 207 -4.89 9.48 15.61
C GLU A 207 -3.86 10.59 15.86
N CYS A 208 -2.61 10.40 15.44
CA CYS A 208 -1.55 11.38 15.57
C CYS A 208 -1.87 12.67 14.82
N ILE A 209 -2.29 12.56 13.55
CA ILE A 209 -2.62 13.73 12.73
C ILE A 209 -3.77 14.52 13.37
N ARG A 210 -4.85 13.84 13.77
CA ARG A 210 -5.99 14.51 14.44
C ARG A 210 -5.59 15.14 15.76
N PHE A 211 -4.76 14.49 16.56
CA PHE A 211 -4.26 15.05 17.81
C PHE A 211 -3.44 16.32 17.57
N LEU A 212 -2.55 16.32 16.57
CA LEU A 212 -1.74 17.49 16.23
C LEU A 212 -2.60 18.67 15.75
N LEU A 213 -3.61 18.40 14.90
CA LEU A 213 -4.48 19.45 14.36
C LEU A 213 -5.46 20.00 15.41
N ASN A 214 -6.05 19.14 16.26
CA ASN A 214 -7.08 19.55 17.23
C ASN A 214 -6.49 20.09 18.54
N GLU A 215 -5.50 19.40 19.10
CA GLU A 215 -5.02 19.67 20.46
C GLU A 215 -3.75 20.52 20.47
N CYS A 216 -2.94 20.45 19.40
CA CYS A 216 -1.65 21.14 19.33
C CYS A 216 -1.66 22.40 18.45
N ASN A 217 -2.76 22.69 17.75
CA ASN A 217 -2.86 23.80 16.78
C ASN A 217 -1.69 23.83 15.77
N PHE A 218 -1.32 22.65 15.26
CA PHE A 218 -0.23 22.47 14.29
C PHE A 218 -0.62 22.92 12.87
#